data_AF-A0A829HWF8-F1
#
_entry.id   AF-A0A829HWF8-F1
#
_cell.length_a   1.000
_cell.length_b   1.000
_cell.length_c   1.000
_cell.angle_alpha   90.00
_cell.angle_beta   90.00
_cell.angle_gamma   90.00
#
_symmetry.space_group_name_H-M   'P 1'
#
loop_
_entity.id
_entity.type
_entity.pdbx_description
1 polymer ?
#
loop_
_entity_poly.entity_id
_entity_poly.type
_entity_poly.pdbx_seq_one_letter_code
_entity_poly.pdbx_strand_id
1 'polypeptide(L)'
;MTLAIDRSSSTRSLIADDPLIAGMSIRQSLPLHESSTRLRELYPECPRAYGVAVMSDVGRRRWWPLARALNTDRLEQMYARAVEETGSDSIAVHQLADALVHTVVGRLVALVVLEGRAWDPGLGNLWVYFDSEGCIDWAGVVDPTLRVLPDDPDRDRQQVVVFPGEDALAAWTAHRCHRALTPLFTRLSNVSSGAMEIGQMWQLVGSTVVGAATHVPLLARSSETDGMRRGQAILDRFMTLGLPVRHKALAI
;
A
#
# COMPACT_ATOMS: atom_id res chain seq x y z
N MET A 1 35.02 -14.78 19.82
CA MET A 1 34.01 -15.76 19.36
C MET A 1 32.65 -15.07 19.44
N THR A 2 32.31 -14.32 18.39
CA THR A 2 31.06 -13.53 18.34
C THR A 2 29.95 -14.48 17.92
N LEU A 3 28.99 -14.73 18.82
CA LEU A 3 27.76 -15.43 18.50
C LEU A 3 27.04 -14.66 17.39
N ALA A 4 27.12 -15.18 16.16
CA ALA A 4 26.20 -14.81 15.10
C ALA A 4 24.82 -15.29 15.54
N ILE A 5 24.07 -14.42 16.22
CA ILE A 5 22.64 -14.62 16.43
C ILE A 5 22.05 -14.73 15.03
N ASP A 6 21.55 -15.92 14.69
CA ASP A 6 20.87 -16.19 13.43
C ASP A 6 19.57 -15.38 13.37
N ARG A 7 19.70 -14.12 12.93
CA ARG A 7 18.58 -13.20 12.76
C ARG A 7 17.59 -13.73 11.73
N SER A 8 18.02 -14.57 10.79
CA SER A 8 17.14 -15.11 9.74
C SER A 8 16.11 -16.10 10.29
N SER A 9 16.51 -16.93 11.26
CA SER A 9 15.63 -17.86 11.96
C SER A 9 14.62 -17.12 12.86
N SER A 10 15.08 -16.09 13.59
CA SER A 10 14.21 -15.27 14.45
C SER A 10 13.21 -14.42 13.66
N THR A 11 13.61 -13.86 12.52
CA THR A 11 12.74 -13.09 11.62
C THR A 11 11.66 -13.96 10.98
N ARG A 12 12.00 -15.17 10.53
CA ARG A 12 11.01 -16.13 10.01
C ARG A 12 10.03 -16.59 11.09
N SER A 13 10.47 -16.73 12.34
CA SER A 13 9.59 -17.04 13.48
C SER A 13 8.52 -15.96 13.66
N LEU A 14 8.90 -14.67 13.70
CA LEU A 14 7.94 -13.57 13.91
C LEU A 14 6.86 -13.48 12.84
N ILE A 15 7.21 -13.72 11.56
CA ILE A 15 6.23 -13.73 10.47
C ILE A 15 5.33 -14.97 10.57
N ALA A 16 5.89 -16.12 10.93
CA ALA A 16 5.13 -17.35 11.13
C ALA A 16 4.18 -17.28 12.35
N ASP A 17 4.49 -16.44 13.32
CA ASP A 17 3.70 -16.22 14.53
C ASP A 17 2.51 -15.25 14.30
N ASP A 18 2.46 -14.51 13.18
CA ASP A 18 1.31 -13.67 12.85
C ASP A 18 0.10 -14.54 12.48
N PRO A 19 -1.01 -14.49 13.25
CA PRO A 19 -2.11 -15.44 13.09
C PRO A 19 -2.91 -15.24 11.80
N LEU A 20 -2.91 -14.04 11.21
CA LEU A 20 -3.59 -13.78 9.94
C LEU A 20 -2.78 -14.31 8.77
N ILE A 21 -1.45 -14.19 8.84
CA ILE A 21 -0.53 -14.71 7.84
C ILE A 21 -0.47 -16.24 7.92
N ALA A 22 -0.30 -16.81 9.13
CA ALA A 22 -0.29 -18.25 9.37
C ALA A 22 -1.61 -18.93 9.01
N GLY A 23 -2.73 -18.20 9.14
CA GLY A 23 -4.06 -18.69 8.77
C GLY A 23 -4.36 -18.75 7.27
N MET A 24 -3.47 -18.26 6.40
CA MET A 24 -3.67 -18.30 4.95
C MET A 24 -3.59 -19.74 4.42
N SER A 25 -4.56 -20.14 3.60
CA SER A 25 -4.64 -21.46 2.96
C SER A 25 -4.23 -21.39 1.48
N ILE A 26 -2.93 -21.19 1.23
CA ILE A 26 -2.38 -21.05 -0.13
C ILE A 26 -2.32 -22.42 -0.81
N ARG A 27 -3.24 -22.68 -1.75
CA ARG A 27 -3.27 -23.94 -2.51
C ARG A 27 -2.26 -23.96 -3.66
N GLN A 28 -1.98 -22.81 -4.23
CA GLN A 28 -1.04 -22.62 -5.34
C GLN A 28 -0.25 -21.34 -5.10
N SER A 29 1.09 -21.44 -5.11
CA SER A 29 1.93 -20.25 -5.05
C SER A 29 1.80 -19.45 -6.35
N LEU A 30 1.59 -18.15 -6.19
CA LEU A 30 1.43 -17.18 -7.27
C LEU A 30 2.57 -16.16 -7.15
N PRO A 31 2.98 -15.49 -8.24
CA PRO A 31 4.02 -14.46 -8.18
C PRO A 31 3.78 -13.39 -7.09
N LEU A 32 2.51 -13.00 -6.87
CA LEU A 32 2.17 -12.08 -5.78
C LEU A 32 2.41 -12.65 -4.38
N HIS A 33 2.24 -13.95 -4.16
CA HIS A 33 2.57 -14.57 -2.87
C HIS A 33 4.05 -14.43 -2.55
N GLU A 34 4.90 -14.65 -3.54
CA GLU A 34 6.34 -14.57 -3.42
C GLU A 34 6.80 -13.13 -3.17
N SER A 35 6.25 -12.17 -3.93
CA SER A 35 6.47 -10.73 -3.68
C SER A 35 5.97 -10.31 -2.29
N SER A 36 4.77 -10.71 -1.88
CA SER A 36 4.22 -10.39 -0.55
C SER A 36 5.04 -11.00 0.60
N THR A 37 5.66 -12.16 0.40
CA THR A 37 6.60 -12.73 1.38
C THR A 37 7.82 -11.84 1.54
N ARG A 38 8.46 -11.41 0.45
CA ARG A 38 9.60 -10.48 0.51
C ARG A 38 9.22 -9.12 1.11
N LEU A 39 8.02 -8.61 0.82
CA LEU A 39 7.51 -7.38 1.43
C LEU A 39 7.32 -7.52 2.95
N ARG A 40 6.87 -8.67 3.44
CA ARG A 40 6.74 -8.94 4.90
C ARG A 40 8.10 -8.97 5.59
N GLU A 41 9.15 -9.43 4.91
CA GLU A 41 10.52 -9.46 5.42
C GLU A 41 11.14 -8.06 5.57
N LEU A 42 10.58 -7.02 4.92
CA LEU A 42 11.05 -5.63 5.07
C LEU A 42 10.86 -5.10 6.49
N TYR A 43 9.79 -5.54 7.18
CA TYR A 43 9.52 -5.16 8.55
C TYR A 43 8.91 -6.33 9.34
N PRO A 44 9.75 -7.30 9.78
CA PRO A 44 9.29 -8.54 10.39
C PRO A 44 8.47 -8.38 11.67
N GLU A 45 8.68 -7.29 12.41
CA GLU A 45 7.93 -6.94 13.61
C GLU A 45 6.49 -6.50 13.27
N CYS A 46 6.27 -6.03 12.04
CA CYS A 46 5.00 -5.57 11.51
C CYS A 46 4.78 -6.12 10.07
N PRO A 47 4.68 -7.45 9.89
CA PRO A 47 4.76 -8.06 8.55
C PRO A 47 3.61 -7.64 7.62
N ARG A 48 2.47 -7.24 8.19
CA ARG A 48 1.28 -6.72 7.48
C ARG A 48 1.46 -5.30 6.92
N ALA A 49 2.56 -4.60 7.25
CA ALA A 49 2.81 -3.24 6.84
C ALA A 49 2.94 -3.07 5.32
N TYR A 50 3.63 -4.01 4.65
CA TYR A 50 3.87 -3.92 3.19
C TYR A 50 3.25 -5.06 2.39
N GLY A 51 3.34 -6.31 2.87
CA GLY A 51 2.77 -7.45 2.16
C GLY A 51 1.24 -7.44 2.16
N VAL A 52 0.63 -8.00 1.12
CA VAL A 52 -0.84 -8.13 0.99
C VAL A 52 -1.29 -9.58 1.06
N ALA A 53 -2.55 -9.79 1.46
CA ALA A 53 -3.22 -11.08 1.33
C ALA A 53 -3.78 -11.28 -0.08
N VAL A 54 -3.91 -12.53 -0.53
CA VAL A 54 -4.78 -12.87 -1.67
C VAL A 54 -6.11 -13.36 -1.10
N MET A 55 -7.20 -12.73 -1.53
CA MET A 55 -8.51 -12.90 -0.89
C MET A 55 -9.11 -14.30 -1.06
N SER A 56 -8.60 -15.11 -1.99
CA SER A 56 -8.97 -16.54 -2.11
C SER A 56 -8.42 -17.40 -0.97
N ASP A 57 -7.40 -16.92 -0.27
CA ASP A 57 -6.59 -17.73 0.65
C ASP A 57 -6.90 -17.41 2.12
N VAL A 58 -7.76 -16.43 2.38
CA VAL A 58 -8.15 -16.00 3.72
C VAL A 58 -9.64 -16.21 3.99
N GLY A 59 -9.98 -16.52 5.24
CA GLY A 59 -11.35 -16.43 5.71
C GLY A 59 -11.82 -14.97 5.72
N ARG A 60 -12.98 -14.67 5.15
CA ARG A 60 -13.47 -13.28 4.99
C ARG A 60 -14.03 -12.64 6.27
N ARG A 61 -13.87 -13.27 7.43
CA ARG A 61 -14.32 -12.72 8.72
C ARG A 61 -13.50 -11.46 9.01
N ARG A 62 -14.17 -10.31 9.22
CA ARG A 62 -13.57 -8.96 9.42
C ARG A 62 -12.85 -8.35 8.20
N TRP A 63 -12.91 -9.01 7.04
CA TRP A 63 -12.46 -8.44 5.78
C TRP A 63 -13.61 -7.68 5.10
N TRP A 64 -13.31 -6.50 4.56
CA TRP A 64 -14.29 -5.65 3.89
C TRP A 64 -13.76 -5.16 2.55
N PRO A 65 -14.58 -5.16 1.48
CA PRO A 65 -14.22 -4.50 0.23
C PRO A 65 -14.01 -3.01 0.49
N LEU A 66 -12.86 -2.45 0.11
CA LEU A 66 -12.55 -1.03 0.34
C LEU A 66 -13.57 -0.12 -0.36
N ALA A 67 -14.10 -0.53 -1.50
CA ALA A 67 -15.18 0.18 -2.22
C ALA A 67 -16.43 0.44 -1.35
N ARG A 68 -16.69 -0.36 -0.29
CA ARG A 68 -17.81 -0.14 0.64
C ARG A 68 -17.66 1.14 1.45
N ALA A 69 -16.45 1.68 1.62
CA ALA A 69 -16.24 2.95 2.30
C ALA A 69 -16.94 4.13 1.60
N LEU A 70 -17.27 3.99 0.31
CA LEU A 70 -17.95 5.04 -0.48
C LEU A 70 -19.47 5.06 -0.31
N ASN A 71 -20.08 3.96 0.13
CA ASN A 71 -21.54 3.78 0.12
C ASN A 71 -22.12 3.23 1.42
N THR A 72 -21.29 3.15 2.46
CA THR A 72 -21.71 2.82 3.82
C THR A 72 -21.26 3.93 4.77
N ASP A 73 -21.69 3.83 6.01
CA ASP A 73 -21.31 4.70 7.13
C ASP A 73 -19.95 4.32 7.75
N ARG A 74 -19.21 3.40 7.12
CA ARG A 74 -17.94 2.90 7.68
C ARG A 74 -16.91 4.01 7.88
N LEU A 75 -16.77 4.91 6.90
CA LEU A 75 -15.78 5.99 7.01
C LEU A 75 -16.19 7.02 8.08
N GLU A 76 -17.49 7.29 8.23
CA GLU A 76 -18.02 8.08 9.36
C GLU A 76 -17.71 7.45 10.70
N GLN A 77 -17.95 6.15 10.86
CA GLN A 77 -17.66 5.45 12.12
C GLN A 77 -16.17 5.50 12.47
N MET A 78 -15.30 5.28 11.48
CA MET A 78 -13.85 5.40 11.67
C MET A 78 -13.44 6.83 12.05
N TYR A 79 -14.03 7.84 11.41
CA TYR A 79 -13.76 9.24 11.71
C TYR A 79 -14.22 9.63 13.11
N ALA A 80 -15.47 9.32 13.47
CA ALA A 80 -16.02 9.61 14.79
C ALA A 80 -15.18 8.98 15.90
N ARG A 81 -14.74 7.73 15.69
CA ARG A 81 -13.85 7.04 16.63
C ARG A 81 -12.48 7.71 16.74
N ALA A 82 -11.85 8.05 15.60
CA ALA A 82 -10.57 8.74 15.61
C ALA A 82 -10.65 10.12 16.28
N VAL A 83 -11.78 10.83 16.14
CA VAL A 83 -12.04 12.08 16.87
C VAL A 83 -12.17 11.83 18.37
N GLU A 84 -12.89 10.79 18.79
CA GLU A 84 -13.01 10.41 20.20
C GLU A 84 -11.65 10.06 20.82
N GLU A 85 -10.80 9.32 20.10
CA GLU A 85 -9.47 8.91 20.57
C GLU A 85 -8.47 10.06 20.62
N THR A 86 -8.50 10.98 19.65
CA THR A 86 -7.50 12.06 19.52
C THR A 86 -7.93 13.39 20.14
N GLY A 87 -9.24 13.60 20.33
CA GLY A 87 -9.82 14.88 20.70
C GLY A 87 -9.67 15.97 19.63
N SER A 88 -9.34 15.62 18.38
CA SER A 88 -9.04 16.59 17.32
C SER A 88 -9.44 16.11 15.93
N ASP A 89 -10.36 16.83 15.29
CA ASP A 89 -10.79 16.59 13.90
C ASP A 89 -9.61 16.56 12.91
N SER A 90 -8.65 17.47 13.09
CA SER A 90 -7.48 17.59 12.21
C SER A 90 -6.54 16.38 12.34
N ILE A 91 -6.34 15.86 13.55
CA ILE A 91 -5.51 14.66 13.76
C ILE A 91 -6.26 13.44 13.23
N ALA A 92 -7.55 13.31 13.52
CA ALA A 92 -8.39 12.20 13.08
C ALA A 92 -8.44 12.08 11.55
N VAL A 93 -8.69 13.19 10.84
CA VAL A 93 -8.73 13.18 9.36
C VAL A 93 -7.36 12.86 8.76
N HIS A 94 -6.27 13.33 9.36
CA HIS A 94 -4.92 13.04 8.90
C HIS A 94 -4.57 11.56 9.05
N GLN A 95 -4.88 10.96 10.20
CA GLN A 95 -4.66 9.53 10.43
C GLN A 95 -5.44 8.65 9.45
N LEU A 96 -6.70 8.99 9.17
CA LEU A 96 -7.50 8.27 8.19
C LEU A 96 -7.00 8.48 6.76
N ALA A 97 -6.58 9.69 6.40
CA ALA A 97 -6.00 9.96 5.10
C ALA A 97 -4.71 9.13 4.90
N ASP A 98 -3.82 9.10 5.90
CA ASP A 98 -2.62 8.27 5.88
C ASP A 98 -2.93 6.78 5.76
N ALA A 99 -3.91 6.27 6.51
CA ALA A 99 -4.32 4.86 6.43
C ALA A 99 -4.83 4.48 5.02
N LEU A 100 -5.63 5.35 4.40
CA LEU A 100 -6.13 5.17 3.04
C LEU A 100 -5.01 5.25 2.01
N VAL A 101 -4.11 6.24 2.14
CA VAL A 101 -2.93 6.39 1.27
C VAL A 101 -2.03 5.17 1.38
N HIS A 102 -1.74 4.69 2.59
CA HIS A 102 -0.88 3.52 2.79
C HIS A 102 -1.53 2.23 2.24
N THR A 103 -2.84 2.12 2.34
CA THR A 103 -3.61 0.98 1.79
C THR A 103 -3.55 0.93 0.27
N VAL A 104 -3.70 2.07 -0.41
CA VAL A 104 -3.77 2.14 -1.88
C VAL A 104 -2.39 2.28 -2.52
N VAL A 105 -1.53 3.12 -1.94
CA VAL A 105 -0.26 3.56 -2.53
C VAL A 105 0.93 2.96 -1.80
N GLY A 106 1.01 3.08 -0.48
CA GLY A 106 2.24 2.76 0.28
C GLY A 106 2.75 1.34 0.03
N ARG A 107 1.86 0.35 0.14
CA ARG A 107 2.20 -1.07 -0.14
C ARG A 107 2.58 -1.30 -1.59
N LEU A 108 1.81 -0.73 -2.51
CA LEU A 108 2.04 -0.90 -3.95
C LEU A 108 3.36 -0.29 -4.37
N VAL A 109 3.66 0.92 -3.92
CA VAL A 109 4.89 1.62 -4.25
C VAL A 109 6.08 0.89 -3.65
N ALA A 110 5.97 0.30 -2.45
CA ALA A 110 7.01 -0.56 -1.90
C ALA A 110 7.37 -1.72 -2.86
N LEU A 111 6.36 -2.35 -3.47
CA LEU A 111 6.60 -3.38 -4.49
C LEU A 111 7.22 -2.81 -5.77
N VAL A 112 6.73 -1.67 -6.25
CA VAL A 112 7.25 -1.07 -7.50
C VAL A 112 8.70 -0.70 -7.33
N VAL A 113 9.08 -0.01 -6.24
CA VAL A 113 10.47 0.41 -6.05
C VAL A 113 11.40 -0.79 -5.85
N LEU A 114 10.95 -1.82 -5.12
CA LEU A 114 11.75 -3.01 -4.85
C LEU A 114 11.92 -3.89 -6.08
N GLU A 115 10.83 -4.21 -6.78
CA GLU A 115 10.81 -5.29 -7.78
C GLU A 115 10.44 -4.82 -9.19
N GLY A 116 10.01 -3.57 -9.37
CA GLY A 116 9.44 -3.14 -10.66
C GLY A 116 8.12 -3.87 -10.98
N ARG A 117 7.40 -4.31 -9.94
CA ARG A 117 6.13 -5.03 -10.06
C ARG A 117 4.99 -4.22 -9.46
N ALA A 118 3.77 -4.42 -9.95
CA ALA A 118 2.58 -3.74 -9.43
C ALA A 118 1.34 -4.65 -9.48
N TRP A 119 0.58 -4.77 -8.38
CA TRP A 119 -0.80 -5.27 -8.45
C TRP A 119 -1.76 -4.12 -8.79
N ASP A 120 -3.03 -4.42 -9.05
CA ASP A 120 -4.05 -3.39 -9.28
C ASP A 120 -4.56 -2.80 -7.96
N PRO A 121 -4.29 -1.51 -7.64
CA PRO A 121 -4.77 -0.86 -6.41
C PRO A 121 -6.21 -0.33 -6.54
N GLY A 122 -6.94 -0.68 -7.60
CA GLY A 122 -8.31 -0.24 -7.78
C GLY A 122 -9.23 -0.69 -6.64
N LEU A 123 -10.21 0.16 -6.29
CA LEU A 123 -11.17 -0.11 -5.20
C LEU A 123 -11.93 -1.44 -5.32
N GLY A 124 -12.19 -1.90 -6.55
CA GLY A 124 -12.83 -3.20 -6.78
C GLY A 124 -11.92 -4.39 -6.49
N ASN A 125 -10.60 -4.17 -6.47
CA ASN A 125 -9.61 -5.19 -6.18
C ASN A 125 -9.20 -5.21 -4.70
N LEU A 126 -9.28 -4.07 -4.01
CA LEU A 126 -8.80 -3.94 -2.64
C LEU A 126 -9.84 -4.33 -1.58
N TRP A 127 -9.37 -5.09 -0.62
CA TRP A 127 -10.05 -5.40 0.64
C TRP A 127 -9.15 -4.97 1.80
N VAL A 128 -9.79 -4.62 2.91
CA VAL A 128 -9.10 -4.24 4.15
C VAL A 128 -9.55 -5.13 5.30
N TYR A 129 -8.61 -5.45 6.17
CA TYR A 129 -8.85 -6.08 7.45
C TYR A 129 -8.81 -5.01 8.53
N PHE A 130 -9.82 -5.03 9.40
CA PHE A 130 -9.88 -4.16 10.57
C PHE A 130 -9.44 -4.92 11.82
N ASP A 131 -8.61 -4.27 12.63
CA ASP A 131 -8.29 -4.77 13.96
C ASP A 131 -9.48 -4.60 14.94
N SER A 132 -9.26 -4.95 16.21
CA SER A 132 -10.26 -4.74 17.27
C SER A 132 -10.56 -3.26 17.53
N GLU A 133 -9.66 -2.38 17.11
CA GLU A 133 -9.78 -0.92 17.25
C GLU A 133 -10.45 -0.30 16.01
N GLY A 134 -10.88 -1.10 15.04
CA GLY A 134 -11.56 -0.59 13.85
C GLY A 134 -10.65 0.22 12.93
N CYS A 135 -9.33 0.16 13.16
CA CYS A 135 -8.32 0.74 12.30
C CYS A 135 -8.00 -0.22 11.14
N ILE A 136 -7.60 0.33 9.98
CA ILE A 136 -7.14 -0.50 8.87
C ILE A 136 -5.78 -1.06 9.25
N ASP A 137 -5.73 -2.36 9.46
CA ASP A 137 -4.53 -3.06 9.92
C ASP A 137 -3.84 -3.81 8.77
N TRP A 138 -4.63 -4.39 7.84
CA TRP A 138 -4.07 -5.11 6.70
C TRP A 138 -4.88 -4.92 5.41
N ALA A 139 -4.27 -5.29 4.29
CA ALA A 139 -4.84 -5.15 2.95
C ALA A 139 -4.74 -6.48 2.18
N GLY A 140 -5.71 -6.71 1.31
CA GLY A 140 -5.80 -7.89 0.47
C GLY A 140 -6.30 -7.55 -0.93
N VAL A 141 -5.94 -8.39 -1.89
CA VAL A 141 -6.34 -8.25 -3.30
C VAL A 141 -7.19 -9.43 -3.76
N VAL A 142 -8.20 -9.16 -4.57
CA VAL A 142 -9.07 -10.20 -5.14
C VAL A 142 -8.44 -10.84 -6.38
N ASP A 143 -7.98 -10.00 -7.29
CA ASP A 143 -7.20 -10.35 -8.47
C ASP A 143 -5.70 -10.17 -8.14
N PRO A 144 -4.95 -11.28 -7.99
CA PRO A 144 -3.53 -11.27 -7.68
C PRO A 144 -2.63 -10.98 -8.90
N THR A 145 -3.21 -10.64 -10.06
CA THR A 145 -2.44 -10.43 -11.30
C THR A 145 -1.41 -9.30 -11.15
N LEU A 146 -0.13 -9.64 -11.36
CA LEU A 146 0.97 -8.69 -11.33
C LEU A 146 1.25 -8.09 -12.70
N ARG A 147 1.58 -6.81 -12.71
CA ARG A 147 2.16 -6.09 -13.83
C ARG A 147 3.66 -6.05 -13.60
N VAL A 148 4.44 -6.53 -14.57
CA VAL A 148 5.89 -6.71 -14.44
C VAL A 148 6.64 -6.14 -15.64
N LEU A 149 7.95 -5.98 -15.52
CA LEU A 149 8.82 -5.50 -16.59
C LEU A 149 9.22 -6.65 -17.55
N PRO A 150 9.73 -6.35 -18.77
CA PRO A 150 10.07 -7.37 -19.76
C PRO A 150 11.15 -8.37 -19.32
N ASP A 151 12.01 -7.96 -18.40
CA ASP A 151 13.12 -8.74 -17.83
C ASP A 151 12.73 -9.52 -16.56
N ASP A 152 11.47 -9.42 -16.14
CA ASP A 152 10.99 -10.09 -14.95
C ASP A 152 11.05 -11.62 -15.08
N PRO A 153 11.57 -12.36 -14.08
CA PRO A 153 11.71 -13.82 -14.16
C PRO A 153 10.37 -14.56 -14.24
N ASP A 154 9.28 -13.94 -13.77
CA ASP A 154 7.93 -14.52 -13.77
C ASP A 154 7.12 -14.11 -15.01
N ARG A 155 7.72 -13.44 -16.01
CA ARG A 155 7.02 -12.90 -17.20
C ARG A 155 6.12 -13.88 -17.95
N ASP A 156 6.45 -15.17 -17.92
CA ASP A 156 5.71 -16.24 -18.61
C ASP A 156 4.80 -17.05 -17.66
N ARG A 157 4.72 -16.69 -16.37
CA ARG A 157 3.83 -17.35 -15.40
C ARG A 157 2.39 -16.86 -15.55
N GLN A 158 1.45 -17.68 -15.07
CA GLN A 158 0.05 -17.27 -14.95
C GLN A 158 -0.09 -16.06 -14.02
N GLN A 159 -1.14 -15.26 -14.26
CA GLN A 159 -1.46 -14.06 -13.47
C GLN A 159 -0.33 -13.02 -13.50
N VAL A 160 0.34 -12.91 -14.64
CA VAL A 160 1.32 -11.88 -14.94
C VAL A 160 0.95 -11.19 -16.25
N VAL A 161 1.10 -9.87 -16.27
CA VAL A 161 0.95 -9.01 -17.44
C VAL A 161 2.25 -8.24 -17.62
N VAL A 162 2.92 -8.45 -18.75
CA VAL A 162 4.17 -7.77 -19.05
C VAL A 162 3.88 -6.37 -19.59
N PHE A 163 4.49 -5.36 -18.97
CA PHE A 163 4.46 -3.97 -19.41
C PHE A 163 5.70 -3.66 -20.27
N PRO A 164 5.60 -2.70 -21.21
CA PRO A 164 6.70 -2.40 -22.13
C PRO A 164 7.90 -1.73 -21.46
N GLY A 165 7.74 -1.21 -20.24
CA GLY A 165 8.81 -0.59 -19.46
C GLY A 165 8.29 0.14 -18.23
N GLU A 166 9.21 0.66 -17.43
CA GLU A 166 8.91 1.29 -16.14
C GLU A 166 8.06 2.54 -16.27
N ASP A 167 8.20 3.29 -17.37
CA ASP A 167 7.38 4.47 -17.61
C ASP A 167 5.89 4.13 -17.76
N ALA A 168 5.59 3.07 -18.52
CA ALA A 168 4.23 2.58 -18.67
C ALA A 168 3.70 2.02 -17.34
N LEU A 169 4.54 1.34 -16.56
CA LEU A 169 4.19 0.82 -15.24
C LEU A 169 3.87 1.97 -14.27
N ALA A 170 4.69 3.03 -14.27
CA ALA A 170 4.48 4.22 -13.45
C ALA A 170 3.22 4.98 -13.86
N ALA A 171 2.98 5.16 -15.16
CA ALA A 171 1.78 5.83 -15.67
C ALA A 171 0.51 5.07 -15.27
N TRP A 172 0.51 3.75 -15.45
CA TRP A 172 -0.61 2.90 -15.04
C TRP A 172 -0.80 2.92 -13.52
N THR A 173 0.27 2.79 -12.74
CA THR A 173 0.23 2.83 -11.27
C THR A 173 -0.38 4.14 -10.78
N ALA A 174 0.14 5.28 -11.25
CA ALA A 174 -0.39 6.60 -10.88
C ALA A 174 -1.87 6.75 -11.26
N HIS A 175 -2.26 6.30 -12.45
CA HIS A 175 -3.66 6.36 -12.89
C HIS A 175 -4.58 5.49 -12.02
N ARG A 176 -4.17 4.26 -11.68
CA ARG A 176 -4.99 3.36 -10.85
C ARG A 176 -5.12 3.88 -9.42
N CYS A 177 -4.02 4.36 -8.82
CA CYS A 177 -4.04 5.02 -7.51
C CYS A 177 -4.93 6.27 -7.54
N HIS A 178 -4.82 7.10 -8.58
CA HIS A 178 -5.65 8.29 -8.75
C HIS A 178 -7.15 7.94 -8.74
N ARG A 179 -7.55 6.96 -9.57
CA ARG A 179 -8.95 6.51 -9.65
C ARG A 179 -9.48 5.89 -8.35
N ALA A 180 -8.61 5.30 -7.54
CA ALA A 180 -8.99 4.73 -6.25
C ALA A 180 -9.10 5.79 -5.16
N LEU A 181 -8.13 6.71 -5.06
CA LEU A 181 -8.05 7.69 -3.97
C LEU A 181 -8.99 8.88 -4.15
N THR A 182 -9.23 9.37 -5.36
CA THR A 182 -10.12 10.54 -5.58
C THR A 182 -11.48 10.41 -4.91
N PRO A 183 -12.26 9.32 -5.12
CA PRO A 183 -13.55 9.18 -4.44
C PRO A 183 -13.40 8.97 -2.92
N LEU A 184 -12.33 8.33 -2.45
CA LEU A 184 -12.06 8.15 -1.02
C LEU A 184 -11.75 9.49 -0.33
N PHE A 185 -10.91 10.33 -0.93
CA PHE A 185 -10.58 11.66 -0.42
C PHE A 185 -11.78 12.60 -0.45
N THR A 186 -12.57 12.56 -1.52
CA THR A 186 -13.84 13.30 -1.60
C THR A 186 -14.77 12.88 -0.46
N ARG A 187 -14.89 11.56 -0.23
CA ARG A 187 -15.72 11.02 0.84
C ARG A 187 -15.21 11.41 2.22
N LEU A 188 -13.91 11.30 2.46
CA LEU A 188 -13.29 11.68 3.73
C LEU A 188 -13.47 13.17 4.02
N SER A 189 -13.25 14.03 3.02
CA SER A 189 -13.48 15.47 3.14
C SER A 189 -14.94 15.80 3.50
N ASN A 190 -15.91 15.10 2.91
CA ASN A 190 -17.32 15.27 3.27
C ASN A 190 -17.62 14.80 4.71
N VAL A 191 -17.08 13.65 5.11
CA VAL A 191 -17.28 13.08 6.45
C VAL A 191 -16.67 13.96 7.54
N SER A 192 -15.50 14.55 7.28
CA SER A 192 -14.80 15.42 8.22
C SER A 192 -15.21 16.89 8.11
N SER A 193 -16.28 17.21 7.36
CA SER A 193 -16.73 18.58 7.11
C SER A 193 -15.62 19.52 6.61
N GLY A 194 -14.68 18.99 5.81
CA GLY A 194 -13.56 19.76 5.26
C GLY A 194 -12.43 20.03 6.25
N ALA A 195 -12.29 19.27 7.34
CA ALA A 195 -11.19 19.44 8.31
C ALA A 195 -9.78 19.32 7.68
N MET A 196 -9.67 18.73 6.49
CA MET A 196 -8.47 18.71 5.66
C MET A 196 -8.83 18.91 4.19
N GLU A 197 -8.03 19.74 3.51
CA GLU A 197 -8.16 19.96 2.08
C GLU A 197 -7.73 18.72 1.30
N ILE A 198 -8.45 18.39 0.23
CA ILE A 198 -8.10 17.24 -0.65
C ILE A 198 -6.67 17.38 -1.20
N GLY A 199 -6.21 18.61 -1.45
CA GLY A 199 -4.84 18.88 -1.85
C GLY A 199 -3.80 18.41 -0.83
N GLN A 200 -4.09 18.54 0.48
CA GLN A 200 -3.20 18.05 1.54
C GLN A 200 -3.17 16.52 1.56
N MET A 201 -4.29 15.84 1.30
CA MET A 201 -4.33 14.38 1.18
C MET A 201 -3.46 13.88 0.01
N TRP A 202 -3.40 14.61 -1.10
CA TRP A 202 -2.46 14.31 -2.19
C TRP A 202 -0.99 14.57 -1.83
N GLN A 203 -0.70 15.51 -0.93
CA GLN A 203 0.67 15.67 -0.42
C GLN A 203 1.11 14.46 0.40
N LEU A 204 0.19 13.82 1.15
CA LEU A 204 0.47 12.57 1.86
C LEU A 204 0.83 11.43 0.89
N VAL A 205 0.20 11.37 -0.29
CA VAL A 205 0.60 10.46 -1.37
C VAL A 205 2.04 10.72 -1.80
N GLY A 206 2.40 11.98 -2.00
CA GLY A 206 3.77 12.38 -2.34
C GLY A 206 4.79 11.95 -1.30
N SER A 207 4.55 12.30 -0.03
CA SER A 207 5.38 11.90 1.11
C SER A 207 5.52 10.39 1.22
N THR A 208 4.44 9.64 0.98
CA THR A 208 4.44 8.17 0.98
C THR A 208 5.32 7.59 -0.11
N VAL A 209 5.26 8.14 -1.33
CA VAL A 209 6.11 7.68 -2.44
C VAL A 209 7.58 7.96 -2.18
N VAL A 210 7.92 9.17 -1.70
CA VAL A 210 9.30 9.51 -1.33
C VAL A 210 9.78 8.61 -0.19
N GLY A 211 8.97 8.45 0.85
CA GLY A 211 9.27 7.59 1.99
C GLY A 211 9.56 6.15 1.55
N ALA A 212 8.71 5.56 0.71
CA ALA A 212 8.93 4.21 0.20
C ALA A 212 10.20 4.11 -0.66
N ALA A 213 10.42 5.05 -1.59
CA ALA A 213 11.58 5.06 -2.47
C ALA A 213 12.92 5.20 -1.72
N THR A 214 12.91 5.83 -0.55
CA THR A 214 14.09 5.94 0.32
C THR A 214 14.24 4.73 1.24
N HIS A 215 13.19 4.33 1.94
CA HIS A 215 13.32 3.35 3.03
C HIS A 215 13.30 1.91 2.55
N VAL A 216 12.50 1.57 1.53
CA VAL A 216 12.36 0.18 1.07
C VAL A 216 13.69 -0.38 0.55
N PRO A 217 14.47 0.33 -0.29
CA PRO A 217 15.77 -0.18 -0.71
C PRO A 217 16.75 -0.39 0.45
N LEU A 218 16.74 0.49 1.46
CA LEU A 218 17.57 0.35 2.65
C LEU A 218 17.18 -0.88 3.47
N LEU A 219 15.89 -1.10 3.69
CA LEU A 219 15.37 -2.28 4.41
C LEU A 219 15.66 -3.58 3.64
N ALA A 220 15.52 -3.57 2.32
CA ALA A 220 15.78 -4.71 1.46
C ALA A 220 17.27 -4.95 1.14
N ARG A 221 18.14 -3.99 1.47
CA ARG A 221 19.55 -3.95 1.00
C ARG A 221 19.66 -4.07 -0.51
N SER A 222 18.76 -3.41 -1.22
CA SER A 222 18.71 -3.37 -2.68
C SER A 222 19.23 -2.03 -3.23
N SER A 223 19.23 -1.87 -4.55
CA SER A 223 19.66 -0.64 -5.24
C SER A 223 18.79 0.58 -4.84
N GLU A 224 19.39 1.53 -4.13
CA GLU A 224 18.76 2.83 -3.81
C GLU A 224 18.46 3.63 -5.08
N THR A 225 19.38 3.59 -6.05
CA THR A 225 19.23 4.28 -7.34
C THR A 225 17.98 3.83 -8.09
N ASP A 226 17.72 2.52 -8.15
CA ASP A 226 16.51 2.00 -8.80
C ASP A 226 15.25 2.38 -8.04
N GLY A 227 15.28 2.32 -6.71
CA GLY A 227 14.17 2.72 -5.87
C GLY A 227 13.80 4.20 -6.07
N MET A 228 14.80 5.09 -6.01
CA MET A 228 14.64 6.52 -6.25
C MET A 228 14.11 6.80 -7.66
N ARG A 229 14.70 6.17 -8.68
CA ARG A 229 14.31 6.36 -10.09
C ARG A 229 12.86 5.94 -10.34
N ARG A 230 12.43 4.79 -9.81
CA ARG A 230 11.04 4.31 -9.92
C ARG A 230 10.06 5.17 -9.12
N GLY A 231 10.41 5.56 -7.90
CA GLY A 231 9.59 6.47 -7.09
C GLY A 231 9.39 7.84 -7.76
N GLN A 232 10.47 8.40 -8.29
CA GLN A 232 10.46 9.65 -9.04
C GLN A 232 9.58 9.55 -10.31
N ALA A 233 9.67 8.44 -11.06
CA ALA A 233 8.79 8.21 -12.22
C ALA A 233 7.30 8.20 -11.82
N ILE A 234 6.93 7.60 -10.67
CA ILE A 234 5.54 7.63 -10.18
C ILE A 234 5.10 9.06 -9.82
N LEU A 235 5.94 9.82 -9.10
CA LEU A 235 5.65 11.22 -8.75
C LEU A 235 5.41 12.08 -9.99
N ASP A 236 6.24 11.92 -11.02
CA ASP A 236 6.11 12.67 -12.28
C ASP A 236 4.81 12.31 -13.01
N ARG A 237 4.36 11.06 -12.91
CA ARG A 237 3.08 10.62 -13.47
C ARG A 237 1.88 11.16 -12.68
N PHE A 238 1.95 11.27 -11.36
CA PHE A 238 0.93 12.00 -10.59
C PHE A 238 0.89 13.49 -10.94
N MET A 239 2.04 14.15 -11.13
CA MET A 239 2.09 15.55 -11.57
C MET A 239 1.53 15.74 -12.98
N THR A 240 1.78 14.80 -13.89
CA THR A 240 1.20 14.79 -15.24
C THR A 240 -0.32 14.70 -15.21
N LEU A 241 -0.89 14.03 -14.19
CA LEU A 241 -2.34 13.99 -13.93
C LEU A 241 -2.87 15.28 -13.25
N GLY A 242 -2.01 16.27 -12.99
CA GLY A 242 -2.38 17.54 -12.34
C GLY A 242 -2.50 17.46 -10.82
N LEU A 243 -2.00 16.39 -10.19
CA LEU A 243 -2.20 16.15 -8.76
C LEU A 243 -1.11 16.85 -7.91
N PRO A 244 -1.48 17.53 -6.81
CA PRO A 244 -0.53 18.24 -5.97
C PRO A 244 0.18 17.26 -5.01
N VAL A 245 1.09 16.45 -5.54
CA VAL A 245 1.88 15.47 -4.77
C VAL A 245 3.26 15.99 -4.34
N ARG A 246 3.59 17.23 -4.70
CA ARG A 246 4.80 17.91 -4.22
C ARG A 246 4.38 19.14 -3.45
N HIS A 247 5.02 19.37 -2.30
CA HIS A 247 4.82 20.61 -1.57
C HIS A 247 5.16 21.76 -2.49
N LYS A 248 4.28 22.77 -2.56
CA LYS A 248 4.72 24.06 -3.11
C LYS A 248 5.86 24.51 -2.22
N ALA A 249 7.07 24.62 -2.77
CA ALA A 249 8.11 25.37 -2.11
C ALA A 249 7.52 26.76 -1.83
N LEU A 250 7.44 27.15 -0.56
CA LEU A 250 7.24 28.55 -0.23
C LEU A 250 8.37 29.29 -0.94
N ALA A 251 8.03 30.17 -1.89
CA ALA A 251 9.00 31.11 -2.40
C ALA A 251 9.43 31.96 -1.19
N ILE A 252 10.66 31.72 -0.73
CA ILE A 252 11.33 32.55 0.28
C ILE A 252 11.83 33.80 -0.43
#